data_AF-A0A2S2NGU2-F1
#
_entry.id   AF-A0A2S2NGU2-F1
#
_cell.length_a   1.000
_cell.length_b   1.000
_cell.length_c   1.000
_cell.angle_alpha   90.00
_cell.angle_beta   90.00
_cell.angle_gamma   90.00
#
_symmetry.space_group_name_H-M   'P 1'
#
loop_
_entity.id
_entity.type
_entity.pdbx_description
1 polymer ?
#
loop_
_entity_poly.entity_id
_entity_poly.type
_entity_poly.pdbx_seq_one_letter_code
_entity_poly.pdbx_strand_id
1 'polypeptide(L)'
;RTCSPTRRCWPTAFKWPFIFVVVDFIDLCCRNWMSLIDDDTGVMLWHTNHDYAKLDIKYEAVIPKQALDCKAVTRTIGFTSTHRIDHLKLKHKEFLLGRCVEEWDSKFGTVLANLNETWETTFIPKRGITSSSANILSGNLLIETSFYDGDKLITTIKILMFYE
;
A
#
# COMPACT_ATOMS: atom_id res chain seq x y z
N ARG A 1 -20.13 -0.03 12.38
CA ARG A 1 -20.20 1.15 11.49
C ARG A 1 -20.48 0.63 10.10
N THR A 2 -21.59 1.02 9.50
CA THR A 2 -22.08 0.54 8.19
C THR A 2 -21.30 1.24 7.09
N CYS A 3 -20.49 0.50 6.31
CA CYS A 3 -19.80 1.03 5.13
C CYS A 3 -20.68 0.91 3.88
N SER A 4 -20.60 1.91 3.00
CA SER A 4 -21.33 2.00 1.74
C SER A 4 -20.86 0.91 0.74
N PRO A 5 -21.67 0.56 -0.28
CA PRO A 5 -21.34 -0.49 -1.25
C PRO A 5 -20.01 -0.28 -2.00
N THR A 6 -19.55 0.98 -2.05
CA THR A 6 -18.32 1.44 -2.72
C THR A 6 -17.09 1.52 -1.81
N ARG A 7 -17.25 1.32 -0.49
CA ARG A 7 -16.15 1.36 0.48
C ARG A 7 -16.04 0.01 1.16
N ARG A 8 -15.07 -0.79 0.77
CA ARG A 8 -14.67 -1.95 1.58
C ARG A 8 -13.76 -1.46 2.70
N CYS A 9 -14.37 -1.20 3.86
CA CYS A 9 -13.67 -0.98 5.12
C CYS A 9 -13.29 -2.35 5.70
N TRP A 10 -12.01 -2.64 5.85
CA TRP A 10 -11.56 -3.95 6.33
C TRP A 10 -11.39 -3.97 7.86
N PRO A 11 -11.84 -5.03 8.54
CA PRO A 11 -11.98 -5.05 10.00
C PRO A 11 -10.71 -5.43 10.77
N THR A 12 -9.51 -5.33 10.18
CA THR A 12 -8.28 -5.78 10.84
C THR A 12 -7.26 -4.65 10.85
N ALA A 13 -7.10 -4.04 12.02
CA ALA A 13 -5.90 -3.27 12.32
C ALA A 13 -4.71 -4.24 12.24
N PHE A 14 -3.96 -4.19 11.14
CA PHE A 14 -2.73 -4.97 10.99
C PHE A 14 -1.71 -4.46 12.02
N LYS A 15 -1.07 -5.39 12.76
CA LYS A 15 0.01 -5.09 13.69
C LYS A 15 1.36 -5.26 12.99
N TRP A 16 2.17 -4.22 13.07
CA TRP A 16 3.35 -3.90 12.27
C TRP A 16 4.64 -4.59 12.75
N PRO A 17 5.66 -4.70 11.87
CA PRO A 17 6.69 -3.66 11.72
C PRO A 17 6.93 -3.26 10.25
N PHE A 18 7.38 -2.03 10.03
CA PHE A 18 7.72 -1.44 8.73
C PHE A 18 6.54 -1.30 7.75
N ILE A 19 6.71 -0.54 6.69
CA ILE A 19 6.36 0.88 6.67
C ILE A 19 5.67 1.20 5.33
N PHE A 20 4.59 1.99 5.38
CA PHE A 20 3.75 2.49 4.26
C PHE A 20 3.61 1.58 3.04
N VAL A 21 2.43 0.99 2.89
CA VAL A 21 2.04 0.35 1.64
C VAL A 21 1.76 1.43 0.59
N VAL A 22 2.83 1.89 -0.04
CA VAL A 22 2.76 2.59 -1.31
C VAL A 22 2.57 1.49 -2.35
N VAL A 23 1.41 1.54 -2.99
CA VAL A 23 1.08 0.91 -4.27
C VAL A 23 0.60 -0.53 -4.20
N ASP A 24 -0.72 -0.63 -4.30
CA ASP A 24 -1.40 -1.81 -4.80
C ASP A 24 -2.04 -1.47 -6.16
N PHE A 25 -1.25 -1.14 -7.20
CA PHE A 25 -1.81 -0.95 -8.55
C PHE A 25 -1.64 -2.22 -9.35
N ILE A 26 -2.69 -3.04 -9.37
CA ILE A 26 -2.78 -4.17 -10.28
C ILE A 26 -3.11 -3.63 -11.66
N ASP A 27 -2.08 -3.48 -12.49
CA ASP A 27 -2.11 -3.54 -13.97
C ASP A 27 -3.24 -2.83 -14.75
N LEU A 28 -3.96 -1.80 -14.27
CA LEU A 28 -5.25 -1.54 -14.91
C LEU A 28 -5.78 -0.08 -14.89
N CYS A 29 -5.53 0.62 -15.99
CA CYS A 29 -6.20 1.85 -16.48
C CYS A 29 -5.95 3.17 -15.72
N CYS A 30 -6.18 4.27 -16.45
CA CYS A 30 -5.55 5.57 -16.35
C CYS A 30 -5.95 6.46 -15.16
N ARG A 31 -6.66 5.94 -14.13
CA ARG A 31 -7.25 6.77 -13.07
C ARG A 31 -6.94 6.29 -11.65
N ASN A 32 -5.66 6.09 -11.43
CA ASN A 32 -5.07 5.63 -10.18
C ASN A 32 -4.71 6.82 -9.29
N TRP A 33 -5.13 6.76 -8.03
CA TRP A 33 -4.73 7.74 -7.01
C TRP A 33 -4.59 7.08 -5.66
N MET A 34 -3.76 7.67 -4.81
CA MET A 34 -3.56 7.22 -3.44
C MET A 34 -3.34 8.40 -2.52
N SER A 35 -3.88 8.31 -1.31
CA SER A 35 -3.71 9.29 -0.25
C SER A 35 -3.34 8.62 1.06
N LEU A 36 -2.53 9.32 1.86
CA LEU A 36 -2.23 8.99 3.25
C LEU A 36 -2.81 10.08 4.15
N ILE A 37 -3.56 9.67 5.15
CA ILE A 37 -4.26 10.56 6.08
C ILE A 37 -3.86 10.14 7.50
N ASP A 38 -3.48 11.10 8.34
CA ASP A 38 -3.31 10.88 9.77
C ASP A 38 -4.68 10.61 10.40
N ASP A 39 -4.86 9.45 11.03
CA ASP A 39 -6.15 9.04 11.60
C ASP A 39 -6.53 9.88 12.84
N ASP A 40 -5.53 10.43 13.56
CA ASP A 40 -5.77 11.24 14.76
C ASP A 40 -6.25 12.65 14.40
N THR A 41 -5.64 13.28 13.38
CA THR A 41 -5.91 14.68 13.03
C THR A 41 -6.81 14.84 11.81
N GLY A 42 -6.96 13.80 10.99
CA GLY A 42 -7.63 13.84 9.69
C GLY A 42 -6.85 14.60 8.61
N VAL A 43 -5.60 15.01 8.89
CA VAL A 43 -4.77 15.76 7.95
C VAL A 43 -4.27 14.82 6.85
N MET A 44 -4.39 15.26 5.60
CA MET A 44 -3.78 14.58 4.46
C MET A 44 -2.27 14.80 4.49
N LEU A 45 -1.53 13.73 4.76
CA LEU A 45 -0.07 13.75 4.83
C LEU A 45 0.54 13.71 3.44
N TRP A 46 -0.05 12.93 2.53
CA TRP A 46 0.51 12.69 1.21
C TRP A 46 -0.57 12.28 0.22
N HIS A 47 -0.36 12.61 -1.05
CA HIS A 47 -1.23 12.23 -2.15
C HIS A 47 -0.42 12.04 -3.43
N THR A 48 -0.81 11.07 -4.24
CA THR A 48 -0.24 10.87 -5.58
C THR A 48 -1.29 10.40 -6.56
N ASN A 49 -1.08 10.78 -7.82
CA ASN A 49 -1.76 10.22 -8.98
C ASN A 49 -0.79 9.44 -9.89
N HIS A 50 0.40 9.11 -9.38
CA HIS A 50 1.36 8.33 -10.16
C HIS A 50 0.82 6.92 -10.40
N ASP A 51 0.98 6.47 -11.64
CA ASP A 51 0.68 5.11 -12.03
C ASP A 51 1.92 4.23 -11.84
N TYR A 52 1.86 3.38 -10.83
CA TYR A 52 2.94 2.46 -10.48
C TYR A 52 2.71 1.05 -11.07
N ALA A 53 1.77 0.91 -12.00
CA ALA A 53 1.41 -0.36 -12.61
C ALA A 53 2.42 -0.85 -13.68
N LYS A 54 3.44 -0.07 -14.06
CA LYS A 54 4.37 -0.49 -15.12
C LYS A 54 5.37 -1.51 -14.60
N LEU A 55 5.43 -2.65 -15.29
CA LEU A 55 6.41 -3.70 -15.06
C LEU A 55 7.83 -3.20 -15.37
N ASP A 56 8.82 -3.80 -14.69
CA ASP A 56 10.26 -3.58 -14.88
C ASP A 56 10.81 -2.18 -14.51
N ILE A 57 10.00 -1.33 -13.88
CA ILE A 57 10.46 -0.07 -13.30
C ILE A 57 10.65 -0.24 -11.79
N LYS A 58 11.83 0.14 -11.28
CA LYS A 58 12.00 0.37 -9.86
C LYS A 58 11.39 1.72 -9.54
N TYR A 59 10.34 1.71 -8.73
CA TYR A 59 9.69 2.93 -8.30
C TYR A 59 10.32 3.46 -7.03
N GLU A 60 10.37 4.78 -6.92
CA GLU A 60 10.76 5.47 -5.70
C GLU A 60 9.54 6.20 -5.14
N ALA A 61 9.32 6.07 -3.85
CA ALA A 61 8.23 6.74 -3.16
C ALA A 61 8.79 7.62 -2.05
N VAL A 62 8.55 8.94 -2.16
CA VAL A 62 8.94 9.92 -1.14
C VAL A 62 7.73 10.21 -0.27
N ILE A 63 7.83 9.82 1.00
CA ILE A 63 6.78 9.96 2.03
C ILE A 63 7.25 10.95 3.10
N PRO A 64 6.39 11.85 3.60
CA PRO A 64 6.77 12.77 4.66
C PRO A 64 7.21 12.05 5.94
N LYS A 65 8.33 12.45 6.54
CA LYS A 65 8.82 11.87 7.81
C LYS A 65 7.78 11.90 8.93
N GLN A 66 6.96 12.95 8.98
CA GLN A 66 5.90 13.11 9.98
C GLN A 66 4.90 11.94 9.98
N ALA A 67 4.74 11.24 8.86
CA ALA A 67 3.87 10.08 8.79
C ALA A 67 4.37 8.93 9.70
N LEU A 68 5.68 8.87 9.98
CA LEU A 68 6.27 7.90 10.91
C LEU A 68 5.93 8.20 12.38
N ASP A 69 5.47 9.42 12.68
CA ASP A 69 5.14 9.87 14.03
C ASP A 69 3.65 9.75 14.35
N CYS A 70 2.80 9.49 13.34
CA CYS A 70 1.36 9.31 13.51
C CYS A 70 1.04 8.05 14.33
N LYS A 71 0.01 8.10 15.19
CA LYS A 71 -0.44 6.90 15.92
C LYS A 71 -1.08 5.87 15.00
N ALA A 72 -1.75 6.34 13.96
CA ALA A 72 -2.27 5.54 12.88
C ALA A 72 -2.33 6.39 11.61
N VAL A 73 -2.08 5.76 10.46
CA VAL A 73 -2.23 6.38 9.15
C VAL A 73 -3.23 5.54 8.36
N THR A 74 -4.25 6.20 7.84
CA THR A 74 -5.21 5.60 6.92
C THR A 74 -4.78 5.90 5.50
N ARG A 75 -4.59 4.84 4.72
CA ARG A 75 -4.36 4.90 3.29
C ARG A 75 -5.67 4.70 2.56
N THR A 76 -5.92 5.52 1.56
CA THR A 76 -7.00 5.32 0.59
C THR A 76 -6.41 5.19 -0.80
N ILE A 77 -6.78 4.14 -1.52
CA ILE A 77 -6.40 3.93 -2.92
C ILE A 77 -7.68 3.91 -3.74
N GLY A 78 -7.71 4.71 -4.80
CA GLY A 78 -8.67 4.57 -5.89
C GLY A 78 -7.99 3.97 -7.11
N PHE A 79 -8.56 2.89 -7.63
CA PHE A 79 -8.02 2.23 -8.81
C PHE A 79 -9.14 1.65 -9.67
N THR A 80 -8.79 1.34 -10.91
CA THR A 80 -9.64 0.64 -11.86
C THR A 80 -9.02 -0.69 -12.24
N SER A 81 -9.82 -1.55 -12.85
CA SER A 81 -9.37 -2.79 -13.46
C SER A 81 -9.74 -2.80 -14.96
N THR A 82 -8.95 -3.33 -15.91
CA THR A 82 -9.40 -3.62 -17.30
C THR A 82 -9.81 -5.09 -17.43
N HIS A 83 -9.34 -5.94 -16.51
CA HIS A 83 -9.53 -7.38 -16.48
C HIS A 83 -10.08 -7.82 -15.13
N ARG A 84 -11.18 -8.58 -15.17
CA ARG A 84 -11.77 -9.16 -13.97
C ARG A 84 -10.76 -10.09 -13.30
N ILE A 85 -10.66 -10.00 -11.97
CA ILE A 85 -9.84 -10.87 -11.13
C ILE A 85 -10.78 -11.57 -10.18
N ASP A 86 -10.86 -12.90 -10.22
CA ASP A 86 -11.86 -13.64 -9.46
C ASP A 86 -11.45 -13.85 -8.00
N HIS A 87 -10.17 -14.15 -7.77
CA HIS A 87 -9.61 -14.52 -6.46
C HIS A 87 -8.37 -13.71 -6.15
N LEU A 88 -8.51 -12.39 -6.04
CA LEU A 88 -7.38 -11.52 -5.79
C LEU A 88 -6.72 -11.84 -4.45
N LYS A 89 -5.44 -12.20 -4.51
CA LYS A 89 -4.54 -12.32 -3.37
C LYS A 89 -3.33 -11.43 -3.55
N LEU A 90 -2.87 -10.81 -2.48
CA LEU A 90 -1.62 -10.08 -2.42
C LEU A 90 -0.67 -10.82 -1.51
N LYS A 91 0.59 -10.90 -1.92
CA LYS A 91 1.72 -11.29 -1.09
C LYS A 91 2.64 -10.10 -0.97
N HIS A 92 2.81 -9.63 0.24
CA HIS A 92 3.59 -8.45 0.54
C HIS A 92 4.85 -8.86 1.28
N LYS A 93 5.98 -8.25 0.92
CA LYS A 93 7.26 -8.43 1.57
C LYS A 93 7.97 -7.10 1.72
N GLU A 94 8.64 -6.95 2.85
CA GLU A 94 9.44 -5.78 3.14
C GLU A 94 10.89 -6.20 3.36
N PHE A 95 11.80 -5.52 2.67
CA PHE A 95 13.22 -5.76 2.74
C PHE A 95 13.92 -4.53 3.30
N LEU A 96 14.54 -4.66 4.47
CA LEU A 96 15.39 -3.62 5.05
C LEU A 96 16.85 -4.03 4.86
N LEU A 97 17.64 -3.20 4.19
CA LEU A 97 19.05 -3.49 3.88
C LEU A 97 19.22 -4.86 3.19
N GLY A 98 18.28 -5.19 2.29
CA GLY A 98 18.26 -6.44 1.53
C GLY A 98 17.81 -7.68 2.30
N ARG A 99 17.47 -7.58 3.59
CA ARG A 99 16.94 -8.69 4.39
C ARG A 99 15.43 -8.59 4.47
N CYS A 100 14.73 -9.69 4.15
CA CYS A 100 13.28 -9.77 4.37
C CYS A 100 13.02 -9.65 5.88
N VAL A 101 12.37 -8.57 6.28
CA VAL A 101 12.04 -8.31 7.68
C VAL A 101 10.59 -8.68 7.97
N GLU A 102 9.71 -8.64 6.97
CA GLU A 102 8.30 -8.99 7.10
C GLU A 102 7.72 -9.56 5.81
N GLU A 103 6.73 -10.43 5.99
CA GLU A 103 5.99 -11.08 4.92
C GLU A 103 4.56 -11.39 5.37
N TRP A 104 3.58 -11.00 4.56
CA TRP A 104 2.18 -11.38 4.80
C TRP A 104 1.41 -11.60 3.50
N ASP A 105 0.40 -12.44 3.59
CA ASP A 105 -0.54 -12.70 2.51
C ASP A 105 -1.91 -12.13 2.86
N SER A 106 -2.63 -11.60 1.88
CA SER A 106 -3.97 -11.03 2.04
C SER A 106 -4.87 -11.48 0.89
N LYS A 107 -6.13 -11.80 1.21
CA LYS A 107 -7.14 -12.27 0.24
C LYS A 107 -8.27 -11.26 0.15
N PHE A 108 -8.51 -10.72 -1.04
CA PHE A 108 -9.48 -9.64 -1.29
C PHE A 108 -10.72 -10.10 -2.07
N GLY A 109 -10.63 -11.27 -2.73
CA GLY A 109 -11.74 -11.84 -3.50
C GLY A 109 -11.86 -11.17 -4.88
N THR A 110 -13.08 -10.94 -5.34
CA THR A 110 -13.30 -10.50 -6.73
C THR A 110 -13.11 -9.00 -6.92
N VAL A 111 -12.40 -8.63 -7.99
CA VAL A 111 -12.30 -7.28 -8.58
C VAL A 111 -12.95 -7.30 -9.96
N LEU A 112 -13.86 -6.36 -10.19
CA LEU A 112 -14.62 -6.27 -11.44
C LEU A 112 -13.87 -5.40 -12.47
N ALA A 113 -13.95 -5.80 -13.74
CA ALA A 113 -13.42 -5.01 -14.84
C ALA A 113 -14.19 -3.70 -15.01
N ASN A 114 -13.45 -2.64 -15.33
CA ASN A 114 -13.88 -1.28 -15.66
C ASN A 114 -14.72 -0.58 -14.58
N LEU A 115 -14.63 -1.04 -13.32
CA LEU A 115 -15.22 -0.36 -12.19
C LEU A 115 -14.14 0.36 -11.37
N ASN A 116 -14.50 1.53 -10.87
CA ASN A 116 -13.69 2.27 -9.91
C ASN A 116 -13.87 1.63 -8.54
N GLU A 117 -12.81 1.03 -8.02
CA GLU A 117 -12.76 0.49 -6.67
C GLU A 117 -12.05 1.49 -5.76
N THR A 118 -12.48 1.57 -4.51
CA THR A 118 -11.79 2.37 -3.49
C THR A 118 -11.52 1.50 -2.27
N TRP A 119 -10.26 1.37 -1.94
CA TRP A 119 -9.79 0.55 -0.83
C TRP A 119 -9.18 1.42 0.25
N GLU A 120 -9.56 1.13 1.49
CA GLU A 120 -9.03 1.80 2.67
C GLU A 120 -8.28 0.79 3.53
N THR A 121 -7.11 1.19 4.00
CA THR A 121 -6.27 0.39 4.89
C THR A 121 -5.71 1.28 5.97
N THR A 122 -6.03 0.98 7.23
CA THR A 122 -5.49 1.70 8.38
C THR A 122 -4.31 0.94 8.96
N PHE A 123 -3.24 1.67 9.21
CA PHE A 123 -1.99 1.12 9.67
C PHE A 123 -1.55 1.79 10.98
N ILE A 124 -1.20 1.01 12.01
CA ILE A 124 -0.73 1.45 13.33
C ILE A 124 0.78 1.17 13.54
N PRO A 125 1.66 2.18 13.58
CA PRO A 125 3.11 1.95 13.71
C PRO A 125 3.51 1.12 14.94
N LYS A 126 4.58 0.32 14.78
CA LYS A 126 5.18 -0.42 15.90
C LYS A 126 5.97 0.54 16.81
N ARG A 127 5.95 0.27 18.11
CA ARG A 127 6.70 1.06 19.11
C ARG A 127 8.19 1.13 18.75
N GLY A 128 8.77 2.33 18.87
CA GLY A 128 10.19 2.59 18.69
C GLY A 128 10.61 3.05 17.29
N ILE A 129 9.68 3.01 16.32
CA ILE A 129 9.87 3.65 15.01
C ILE A 129 9.22 5.03 15.07
N THR A 130 10.01 6.06 14.77
CA THR A 130 9.59 7.46 14.67
C THR A 130 10.33 8.11 13.51
N SER A 131 10.10 9.40 13.27
CA SER A 131 10.89 10.20 12.32
C SER A 131 12.41 10.11 12.55
N SER A 132 12.88 9.77 13.76
CA SER A 132 14.29 9.48 14.04
C SER A 132 14.86 8.28 13.26
N SER A 133 13.99 7.33 12.88
CA SER A 133 14.35 6.15 12.09
C SER A 133 14.38 6.42 10.58
N ALA A 134 13.87 7.58 10.13
CA ALA A 134 13.75 7.92 8.71
C ALA A 134 15.05 7.73 7.95
N ASN A 135 16.19 8.16 8.51
CA ASN A 135 17.50 8.04 7.86
C ASN A 135 17.93 6.60 7.61
N ILE A 136 17.51 5.65 8.46
CA ILE A 136 17.81 4.23 8.28
C ILE A 136 16.89 3.63 7.22
N LEU A 137 15.66 4.11 7.12
CA LEU A 137 14.62 3.56 6.25
C LEU A 137 14.74 4.08 4.82
N SER A 138 15.02 5.38 4.66
CA SER A 138 15.16 6.06 3.38
C SER A 138 16.23 5.41 2.52
N GLY A 139 15.85 4.94 1.33
CA GLY A 139 16.74 4.27 0.38
C GLY A 139 17.16 2.85 0.77
N ASN A 140 16.72 2.33 1.93
CA ASN A 140 17.08 1.00 2.42
C ASN A 140 15.88 0.07 2.62
N LEU A 141 14.67 0.62 2.66
CA LEU A 141 13.43 -0.13 2.72
C LEU A 141 12.87 -0.33 1.31
N LEU A 142 12.88 -1.57 0.84
CA LEU A 142 12.26 -2.00 -0.42
C LEU A 142 10.99 -2.79 -0.10
N ILE A 143 9.89 -2.37 -0.70
CA ILE A 143 8.61 -3.07 -0.63
C ILE A 143 8.43 -3.88 -1.90
N GLU A 144 8.01 -5.13 -1.76
CA GLU A 144 7.63 -6.01 -2.86
C GLU A 144 6.19 -6.47 -2.65
N THR A 145 5.29 -6.08 -3.56
CA THR A 145 3.92 -6.58 -3.58
C THR A 145 3.72 -7.45 -4.81
N SER A 146 3.37 -8.71 -4.61
CA SER A 146 2.99 -9.66 -5.66
C SER A 146 1.48 -9.87 -5.66
N PHE A 147 0.87 -9.80 -6.83
CA PHE A 147 -0.57 -9.91 -7.03
C PHE A 147 -0.90 -11.20 -7.74
N TYR A 148 -1.93 -11.90 -7.26
CA TYR A 148 -2.34 -13.19 -7.76
C TYR A 148 -3.85 -13.21 -8.04
N ASP A 149 -4.24 -13.94 -9.09
CA ASP A 149 -5.60 -14.46 -9.23
C ASP A 149 -5.59 -15.94 -8.86
N GLY A 150 -6.06 -16.25 -7.65
CA GLY A 150 -5.95 -17.58 -7.08
C GLY A 150 -4.49 -17.91 -6.80
N ASP A 151 -3.90 -18.76 -7.62
CA ASP A 151 -2.48 -19.16 -7.52
C ASP A 151 -1.66 -18.68 -8.74
N LYS A 152 -2.31 -17.97 -9.68
CA LYS A 152 -1.66 -17.40 -10.86
C LYS A 152 -1.08 -16.03 -10.52
N LEU A 153 0.23 -15.87 -10.61
CA LEU A 153 0.89 -14.56 -10.51
C LEU A 153 0.44 -13.66 -11.67
N ILE A 154 -0.07 -12.48 -11.34
CA ILE A 154 -0.41 -11.41 -12.27
C ILE A 154 0.83 -10.53 -12.48
N THR A 155 1.35 -9.97 -11.39
CA THR A 155 2.49 -9.05 -11.41
C THR A 155 3.16 -8.98 -10.05
N THR A 156 4.41 -8.51 -10.04
CA THR A 156 5.13 -8.11 -8.83
C THR A 156 5.64 -6.69 -9.02
N ILE A 157 5.33 -5.82 -8.06
CA ILE A 157 5.77 -4.43 -8.01
C ILE A 157 6.81 -4.28 -6.91
N LYS A 158 7.88 -3.51 -7.18
CA LYS A 158 8.92 -3.21 -6.20
C LYS A 158 9.12 -1.71 -6.05
N ILE A 159 9.09 -1.21 -4.83
CA ILE A 159 9.17 0.21 -4.52
C ILE A 159 10.21 0.46 -3.45
N LEU A 160 11.15 1.35 -3.75
CA LEU A 160 12.13 1.85 -2.80
C LEU A 160 11.56 3.07 -2.07
N MET A 161 11.60 3.03 -0.75
CA MET A 161 10.97 4.04 0.09
C MET A 161 11.97 5.10 0.53
N PHE A 162 11.55 6.36 0.47
CA PHE A 162 12.27 7.53 0.98
C PHE A 162 11.38 8.31 1.94
N TYR A 163 11.96 8.74 3.06
CA TYR A 163 11.33 9.56 4.08
C TYR A 163 11.98 10.94 4.13
N GLU A 164 11.25 11.97 3.71
CA GLU A 164 11.72 13.36 3.66
C GLU A 164 10.95 14.30 4.58
#